data_AF-A0A0F0LNU4-F1
#
_entry.id   AF-A0A0F0LNU4-F1
#
_cell.length_a   1.000
_cell.length_b   1.000
_cell.length_c   1.000
_cell.angle_alpha   90.00
_cell.angle_beta   90.00
_cell.angle_gamma   90.00
#
_symmetry.space_group_name_H-M   'P 1'
#
loop_
_entity.id
_entity.type
_entity.pdbx_description
1 polymer ?
#
loop_
_entity_poly.entity_id
_entity_poly.type
_entity_poly.pdbx_seq_one_letter_code
_entity_poly.pdbx_strand_id
1 'polypeptide(L)' 'MSAVIFGSAAGIVLAVVALVFGFWGFLLVGMLGIAGGVCGAVAAGRLDLRAALNAATGRRVG' A
#
# COMPACT_ATOMS: atom_id res chain seq x y z
N MET A 1 8.80 8.16 13.76
CA MET A 1 9.39 6.83 14.06
C MET A 1 8.67 5.69 13.33
N SER A 2 7.35 5.51 13.47
CA SER A 2 6.62 4.42 12.80
C SER A 2 6.83 4.31 11.29
N ALA A 3 6.73 5.41 10.55
CA ALA A 3 6.81 5.36 9.08
C ALA A 3 8.15 4.78 8.57
N VAL A 4 9.25 5.12 9.25
CA VAL A 4 10.59 4.59 8.91
C VAL A 4 10.65 3.10 9.18
N ILE A 5 10.15 2.63 10.33
CA ILE A 5 10.15 1.21 10.72
C ILE A 5 9.29 0.36 9.77
N PHE A 6 8.09 0.83 9.43
CA PHE A 6 7.22 0.13 8.49
C PHE A 6 7.82 0.09 7.08
N GLY A 7 8.42 1.20 6.63
CA GLY A 7 9.08 1.27 5.34
C GLY A 7 10.28 0.33 5.23
N SER A 8 11.13 0.28 6.25
CA SER A 8 12.29 -0.62 6.26
C SER A 8 11.87 -2.09 6.39
N ALA A 9 10.86 -2.41 7.21
CA ALA A 9 10.32 -3.77 7.30
C ALA A 9 9.76 -4.26 5.95
N ALA A 10 8.96 -3.42 5.27
CA ALA A 10 8.42 -3.76 3.94
C ALA A 10 9.54 -3.95 2.90
N GLY A 11 10.58 -3.10 2.92
CA GLY A 11 11.73 -3.21 2.04
C GLY A 11 12.54 -4.50 2.24
N ILE A 12 12.75 -4.92 3.49
CA ILE A 12 13.45 -6.17 3.81
C ILE A 12 12.66 -7.38 3.27
N VAL A 13 11.35 -7.41 3.49
CA VAL A 13 10.48 -8.50 2.98
C VAL A 13 10.55 -8.56 1.46
N LEU A 14 10.42 -7.42 0.79
CA LEU A 14 10.52 -7.32 -0.66
C LEU A 14 11.88 -7.81 -1.19
N ALA A 15 12.98 -7.42 -0.55
CA ALA A 15 14.32 -7.87 -0.93
C ALA A 15 14.46 -9.40 -0.82
N VAL A 16 14.00 -10.00 0.28
CA VAL A 16 14.05 -11.46 0.46
C VAL A 16 13.23 -12.18 -0.61
N VAL A 17 12.02 -11.68 -0.90
CA VAL A 17 11.17 -12.26 -1.94
C VAL A 17 11.83 -12.17 -3.32
N ALA A 18 12.44 -11.02 -3.64
CA ALA A 18 13.16 -10.84 -4.90
C ALA A 18 14.33 -11.83 -5.06
N LEU A 19 15.02 -12.14 -3.95
CA LEU A 19 16.12 -13.11 -3.97
C LEU A 19 15.63 -14.56 -4.12
N VAL A 20 14.54 -14.93 -3.44
CA VAL A 20 14.04 -16.32 -3.42
C VAL A 20 13.28 -16.69 -4.70
N PHE A 21 12.41 -15.78 -5.16
CA PHE A 21 11.49 -16.05 -6.27
C PHE A 21 11.87 -15.31 -7.56
N GLY A 22 12.95 -14.52 -7.53
CA GLY A 22 13.33 -13.65 -8.63
C GLY A 22 12.37 -12.47 -8.79
N PHE A 23 12.45 -11.84 -9.97
CA PHE A 23 11.71 -10.62 -10.28
C PHE A 23 10.17 -10.81 -10.24
N TRP A 24 9.67 -11.93 -10.75
CA TRP A 24 8.22 -12.18 -10.83
C TRP A 24 7.56 -12.35 -9.46
N GLY A 25 8.22 -13.02 -8.51
CA GLY A 25 7.72 -13.15 -7.14
C GLY A 25 7.73 -11.83 -6.38
N PHE A 26 8.77 -11.00 -6.58
CA PHE A 26 8.84 -9.65 -6.02
C PHE A 26 7.64 -8.79 -6.46
N LEU A 27 7.31 -8.80 -7.75
CA LEU A 27 6.17 -8.04 -8.27
C LEU A 27 4.84 -8.53 -7.68
N LEU A 28 4.62 -9.85 -7.62
CA LEU A 28 3.42 -10.44 -7.03
C LEU A 28 3.24 -10.02 -5.57
N VAL A 29 4.29 -10.14 -4.76
CA VAL A 29 4.22 -9.76 -3.34
C VAL A 29 4.08 -8.25 -3.17
N GLY A 30 4.79 -7.44 -3.95
CA GLY A 30 4.65 -5.99 -3.92
C GLY A 30 3.22 -5.54 -4.23
N MET A 31 2.63 -6.11 -5.28
CA MET A 31 1.26 -5.81 -5.70
C MET A 31 0.23 -6.26 -4.66
N LEU A 32 0.37 -7.48 -4.12
CA LEU A 32 -0.52 -7.99 -3.08
C LEU A 32 -0.35 -7.22 -1.75
N GLY A 33 0.88 -6.81 -1.42
CA GLY A 33 1.19 -6.00 -0.25
C GLY A 33 0.59 -4.61 -0.34
N ILE A 34 0.65 -3.96 -1.51
CA ILE A 34 -0.04 -2.69 -1.75
C ILE A 34 -1.55 -2.87 -1.63
N ALA A 35 -2.12 -3.90 -2.27
CA ALA A 35 -3.55 -4.17 -2.21
C ALA A 35 -4.02 -4.44 -0.76
N GLY A 36 -3.31 -5.29 -0.02
CA GLY A 36 -3.58 -5.59 1.38
C GLY A 36 -3.43 -4.36 2.28
N GLY A 37 -2.41 -3.53 2.03
CA GLY A 37 -2.21 -2.27 2.75
C GLY A 37 -3.36 -1.28 2.54
N VAL A 38 -3.83 -1.14 1.30
CA VAL A 38 -5.01 -0.31 0.98
C VAL A 38 -6.27 -0.90 1.63
N CYS A 39 -6.55 -2.19 1.45
CA CYS A 39 -7.70 -2.85 2.06
C CYS A 39 -7.70 -2.73 3.59
N GLY A 40 -6.56 -2.94 4.24
CA GLY A 40 -6.39 -2.79 5.69
C GLY A 40 -6.59 -1.36 6.15
N ALA A 41 -6.11 -0.37 5.40
CA ALA A 41 -6.30 1.04 5.73
C ALA A 41 -7.77 1.48 5.59
N VAL A 42 -8.49 0.91 4.62
CA VAL A 42 -9.93 1.10 4.45
C VAL A 42 -10.70 0.46 5.62
N ALA A 43 -10.39 -0.80 5.95
CA ALA A 43 -11.02 -1.51 7.06
C ALA A 43 -10.76 -0.84 8.43
N ALA A 44 -9.57 -0.25 8.60
CA ALA A 44 -9.21 0.52 9.80
C ALA A 44 -9.84 1.93 9.84
N GLY A 45 -10.61 2.33 8.83
CA GLY A 45 -11.20 3.67 8.73
C GLY A 45 -10.19 4.81 8.57
N ARG A 46 -8.90 4.49 8.35
CA ARG A 46 -7.82 5.45 8.11
C ARG A 46 -7.84 6.01 6.69
N LEU A 47 -8.40 5.23 5.75
CA LEU A 47 -8.56 5.58 4.35
C LEU A 47 -10.06 5.54 4.02
N ASP A 48 -10.69 6.72 4.06
CA ASP A 48 -12.08 6.84 3.65
C ASP A 48 -12.15 6.94 2.13
N LEU A 49 -12.43 5.80 1.48
CA LEU A 49 -12.58 5.72 0.02
C LEU A 49 -13.63 6.69 -0.50
N ARG A 50 -14.66 7.03 0.29
CA ARG A 50 -15.66 8.01 -0.12
C ARG A 50 -15.09 9.43 -0.10
N ALA A 51 -14.28 9.76 0.90
CA ALA A 51 -13.59 11.05 0.93
C ALA A 51 -12.54 11.14 -0.20
N ALA A 52 -11.79 10.07 -0.46
CA ALA A 52 -10.83 9.99 -1.57
C ALA A 52 -11.52 10.11 -2.93
N LEU A 53 -12.65 9.41 -3.14
CA LEU A 53 -13.46 9.52 -4.35
C LEU A 53 -14.10 10.90 -4.47
N ASN A 54 -14.62 11.50 -3.40
CA ASN A 54 -15.17 12.85 -3.44
C ASN A 54 -14.10 13.90 -3.76
N ALA A 55 -12.88 13.76 -3.22
CA ALA A 55 -11.74 14.61 -3.55
C ALA A 55 -11.29 14.43 -5.02
N ALA A 56 -11.23 13.18 -5.50
CA ALA A 56 -10.86 12.86 -6.87
C ALA A 56 -11.92 13.29 -7.90
N THR A 57 -13.20 13.24 -7.52
CA THR A 57 -14.33 13.66 -8.39
C THR A 57 -14.42 15.19 -8.48
N GLY A 58 -13.63 15.93 -7.69
CA GLY A 58 -13.37 17.34 -7.94
C GLY A 58 -14.65 18.16 -8.09
N ARG A 59 -15.61 18.01 -7.18
CA ARG A 59 -16.65 19.03 -7.05
C ARG A 59 -15.96 20.25 -6.46
N ARG A 60 -15.38 21.05 -7.37
CA ARG A 60 -14.92 22.41 -7.09
C ARG A 60 -16.04 23.05 -6.29
N VAL A 61 -15.76 23.34 -5.03
CA VAL A 61 -16.51 24.37 -4.34
C VAL A 61 -16.28 25.61 -5.21
N GLY A 62 -17.35 26.07 -5.85
CA GLY A 62 -17.35 27.28 -6.64
C GLY A 62 -16.98 28.48 -5.78
#